data_AF-A0A925W6D5-F1
#
_entry.id   AF-A0A925W6D5-F1
#
_cell.length_a   1.000
_cell.length_b   1.000
_cell.length_c   1.000
_cell.angle_alpha   90.00
_cell.angle_beta   90.00
_cell.angle_gamma   90.00
#
_symmetry.space_group_name_H-M   'P 1'
#
loop_
_entity.id
_entity.type
_entity.pdbx_description
1 polymer ?
#
loop_
_entity_poly.entity_id
_entity_poly.type
_entity_poly.pdbx_seq_one_letter_code
_entity_poly.pdbx_strand_id
1 'polypeptide(L)' 'MVTGASGGIGRAVAERLGADGFAVVVHCAGNPGRAEETVEAITAAGGSAEAVQADVADET' A
#
# COMPACT_ATOMS: atom_id res chain seq x y z
N MET A 1 -7.91 2.65 -1.23
CA MET A 1 -6.54 3.20 -1.37
C MET A 1 -6.08 3.67 0.00
N VAL A 2 -4.84 3.34 0.38
CA VAL A 2 -4.20 3.78 1.61
C VAL A 2 -2.99 4.64 1.23
N THR A 3 -2.99 5.91 1.64
CA THR A 3 -1.89 6.86 1.41
C THR A 3 -0.82 6.72 2.48
N GLY A 4 0.45 6.80 2.09
CA GLY A 4 1.57 6.55 3.02
C GLY A 4 1.66 5.09 3.48
N ALA A 5 1.11 4.17 2.68
CA ALA A 5 1.04 2.75 3.02
C ALA A 5 2.40 2.05 3.00
N SER A 6 3.45 2.71 2.52
CA SER A 6 4.83 2.24 2.53
C SER A 6 5.50 2.19 3.92
N GLY A 7 4.80 2.55 5.01
CA GLY A 7 5.38 2.48 6.35
C GLY A 7 4.45 2.76 7.51
N GLY A 8 4.92 2.45 8.73
CA GLY A 8 4.26 2.76 9.99
C GLY A 8 2.81 2.27 10.06
N ILE A 9 1.91 3.19 10.39
CA ILE A 9 0.47 2.91 10.53
C ILE A 9 -0.18 2.59 9.18
N GLY A 10 0.23 3.27 8.10
CA GLY A 10 -0.35 3.06 6.77
C GLY A 10 -0.18 1.63 6.30
N ARG A 11 1.01 1.04 6.53
CA ARG A 11 1.29 -0.37 6.22
C ARG A 11 0.39 -1.32 7.01
N ALA A 12 0.29 -1.13 8.33
CA ALA A 12 -0.54 -1.99 9.19
C ALA A 12 -2.02 -1.93 8.80
N VAL A 13 -2.53 -0.76 8.41
CA VAL A 13 -3.90 -0.60 7.91
C VAL A 13 -4.09 -1.29 6.56
N ALA A 14 -3.13 -1.17 5.65
CA ALA A 14 -3.18 -1.83 4.34
C ALA A 14 -3.19 -3.37 4.48
N GLU A 15 -2.31 -3.91 5.33
CA GLU A 15 -2.26 -5.35 5.64
C GLU A 15 -3.58 -5.85 6.24
N ARG A 16 -4.15 -5.09 7.19
CA ARG A 16 -5.43 -5.46 7.80
C ARG A 16 -6.58 -5.47 6.81
N LEU A 17 -6.68 -4.44 5.96
CA LEU A 17 -7.71 -4.37 4.92
C LEU A 17 -7.57 -5.51 3.91
N GLY A 18 -6.34 -5.86 3.53
CA GLY A 18 -6.08 -7.01 2.67
C GLY A 18 -6.54 -8.33 3.30
N ALA A 19 -6.26 -8.52 4.59
CA ALA A 19 -6.70 -9.70 5.34
C ALA A 19 -8.23 -9.78 5.51
N ASP A 20 -8.90 -8.62 5.61
CA ASP A 20 -10.37 -8.53 5.65
C ASP A 20 -11.01 -8.78 4.26
N GLY A 21 -10.22 -9.03 3.21
CA GLY A 21 -10.68 -9.43 1.88
C GLY A 21 -10.84 -8.26 0.89
N PHE A 22 -10.38 -7.06 1.24
CA PHE A 22 -10.44 -5.91 0.34
C PHE A 22 -9.26 -5.90 -0.63
N ALA A 23 -9.51 -5.39 -1.84
CA ALA A 23 -8.44 -4.99 -2.76
C ALA A 23 -7.84 -3.65 -2.31
N VAL A 24 -6.54 -3.63 -2.01
CA VAL A 24 -5.87 -2.49 -1.39
C VAL A 24 -4.89 -1.83 -2.35
N VAL A 25 -5.16 -0.58 -2.73
CA VAL A 25 -4.16 0.26 -3.41
C VAL A 25 -3.22 0.87 -2.38
N VAL A 26 -1.93 0.52 -2.45
CA VAL A 26 -0.82 0.96 -1.58
C VAL A 26 -0.15 2.15 -2.25
N HIS A 27 -0.36 3.34 -1.71
CA HIS A 27 0.21 4.56 -2.27
C HIS A 27 1.50 4.99 -1.56
N CYS A 28 2.55 5.31 -2.33
CA CYS A 28 3.82 5.85 -1.82
C CYS A 28 4.29 7.10 -2.58
N ALA A 29 4.76 8.12 -1.86
CA ALA A 29 5.25 9.37 -2.42
C ALA A 29 6.72 9.33 -2.89
N GLY A 30 7.60 8.58 -2.21
CA GLY A 30 9.05 8.68 -2.45
C GLY A 30 9.85 7.39 -2.43
N ASN A 31 9.25 6.25 -2.08
CA ASN A 31 9.95 4.97 -2.02
C ASN A 31 9.07 3.81 -2.53
N PRO A 32 9.03 3.58 -3.85
CA PRO A 32 8.22 2.52 -4.44
C PRO A 32 8.56 1.13 -3.89
N GLY A 33 9.84 0.85 -3.57
CA GLY A 33 10.25 -0.44 -3.01
C GLY A 33 9.57 -0.80 -1.69
N ARG A 34 9.35 0.18 -0.80
CA ARG A 34 8.58 -0.06 0.44
C ARG A 34 7.10 -0.29 0.20
N ALA A 35 6.55 0.29 -0.87
CA ALA A 35 5.17 0.03 -1.28
C ALA A 35 5.05 -1.40 -1.83
N GLU A 36 6.01 -1.85 -2.63
CA GLU A 36 6.09 -3.22 -3.13
C GLU A 36 6.19 -4.24 -1.98
N GLU A 37 7.03 -4.01 -0.97
CA GLU A 37 7.10 -4.87 0.23
C GLU A 37 5.73 -5.03 0.92
N THR A 38 4.91 -3.97 0.92
CA THR A 38 3.57 -4.00 1.51
C THR A 38 2.59 -4.80 0.64
N VAL A 39 2.69 -4.67 -0.68
CA VAL A 39 1.90 -5.46 -1.63
C VAL A 39 2.26 -6.94 -1.54
N GLU A 40 3.55 -7.27 -1.46
CA GLU A 40 4.03 -8.64 -1.27
C GLU A 40 3.50 -9.24 0.03
N ALA A 41 3.54 -8.49 1.14
CA ALA A 41 2.99 -8.94 2.41
C ALA A 41 1.48 -9.26 2.33
N ILE A 42 0.70 -8.40 1.66
CA ILE A 42 -0.75 -8.60 1.48
C ILE A 42 -1.04 -9.79 0.58
N THR A 43 -0.34 -9.91 -0.54
CA THR A 43 -0.55 -11.01 -1.51
C THR A 43 -0.08 -12.36 -0.96
N ALA A 44 1.02 -12.40 -0.21
CA ALA A 44 1.48 -13.59 0.50
C ALA A 44 0.48 -14.07 1.56
N ALA A 45 -0.28 -13.15 2.16
CA ALA A 45 -1.38 -13.47 3.07
C ALA A 45 -2.68 -13.90 2.36
N GLY A 46 -2.68 -13.97 1.02
CA GLY A 46 -3.84 -14.34 0.21
C GLY A 46 -4.81 -13.18 -0.09
N GLY A 47 -4.43 -11.94 0.28
CA GLY A 47 -5.17 -10.73 -0.07
C GLY A 47 -4.80 -10.20 -1.47
N SER A 48 -5.42 -9.09 -1.86
CA SER A 48 -5.12 -8.42 -3.14
C SER A 48 -4.64 -7.00 -2.89
N ALA A 49 -3.50 -6.63 -3.46
CA ALA A 49 -2.98 -5.27 -3.38
C ALA A 49 -2.20 -4.86 -4.62
N GLU A 50 -2.15 -3.54 -4.88
CA GLU A 50 -1.36 -2.95 -5.94
C GLU A 50 -0.64 -1.70 -5.45
N ALA A 51 0.62 -1.53 -5.84
CA ALA A 51 1.42 -0.36 -5.51
C ALA A 51 1.20 0.73 -6.54
N VAL A 52 0.90 1.94 -6.07
CA VAL A 52 0.81 3.14 -6.90
C VAL A 52 1.77 4.18 -6.36
N GLN A 53 2.71 4.58 -7.21
CA GLN A 53 3.53 5.75 -6.94
C GLN A 53 2.81 6.98 -7.49
N ALA A 54 2.44 7.90 -6.61
CA ALA A 54 2.04 9.22 -7.01
C ALA A 54 2.63 10.23 -6.02
N ASP A 55 3.02 11.38 -6.53
CA ASP A 55 3.38 12.50 -5.67
C ASP A 55 2.08 13.25 -5.34
N VAL A 56 1.60 13.14 -4.10
CA VAL A 56 0.37 13.83 -3.67
C VAL A 56 0.61 15.34 -3.47
N ALA A 57 1.86 15.80 -3.56
CA ALA A 57 2.21 17.22 -3.54
C ALA A 57 2.22 17.85 -4.94
N ASP A 58 2.03 17.05 -6.01
CA ASP A 58 1.95 17.55 -7.38
C ASP A 58 0.48 17.81 -7.75
N GLU A 59 0.10 19.09 -7.79
CA GLU A 59 -1.24 19.55 -8.15
C GLU A 59 -1.37 19.84 -9.67
N THR A 60 -0.40 19.41 -10.49
CA THR A 60 -0.27 19.83 -11.91
C THR A 60 -0.88 18.87 -12.93
#